data_AF-A0A931XR18-F1
#
_entry.id   AF-A0A931XR18-F1
#
_cell.length_a   1.000
_cell.length_b   1.000
_cell.length_c   1.000
_cell.angle_alpha   90.00
_cell.angle_beta   90.00
_cell.angle_gamma   90.00
#
_symmetry.space_group_name_H-M   'P 1'
#
loop_
_entity.id
_entity.type
_entity.pdbx_description
1 polymer ?
#
loop_
_entity_poly.entity_id
_entity_poly.type
_entity_poly.pdbx_seq_one_letter_code
_entity_poly.pdbx_strand_id
1 'polypeptide(L)' 'PAAGVPRDESSELFAAIAGLSQDLTVLFIEHDMNVVFRFASRIIVMVGGRILVEVEPSEIAADPRVREVYLGGARHG' A
#
# COMPACT_ATOMS: atom_id res chain seq x y z
N PRO A 1 -1.09 -9.36 -2.31
CA PRO A 1 -2.31 -9.83 -2.97
C PRO A 1 -2.83 -8.66 -3.78
N ALA A 2 -2.43 -8.57 -5.03
CA ALA A 2 -2.67 -9.62 -6.02
C ALA A 2 -1.40 -10.34 -6.52
N ALA A 3 -1.21 -11.59 -6.10
CA ALA A 3 -0.20 -12.45 -6.72
C ALA A 3 -0.77 -12.96 -8.06
N GLY A 4 -0.39 -12.32 -9.16
CA GLY A 4 -0.69 -12.78 -10.53
C GLY A 4 -1.81 -12.04 -11.27
N VAL A 5 -2.39 -10.99 -10.71
CA VAL A 5 -3.29 -10.08 -11.45
C VAL A 5 -2.44 -9.00 -12.11
N PRO A 6 -2.55 -8.76 -13.43
CA PRO A 6 -1.88 -7.65 -14.11
C PRO A 6 -2.18 -6.32 -13.38
N ARG A 7 -1.20 -5.41 -13.32
CA ARG A 7 -1.31 -4.12 -12.58
C ARG A 7 -2.59 -3.34 -12.90
N ASP A 8 -3.05 -3.44 -14.14
CA ASP A 8 -4.24 -2.77 -14.64
C ASP A 8 -5.54 -3.34 -14.03
N GLU A 9 -5.62 -4.66 -13.85
CA GLU A 9 -6.78 -5.35 -13.27
C GLU A 9 -6.89 -5.12 -11.75
N SER A 10 -5.76 -4.91 -11.05
CA SER A 10 -5.79 -4.55 -9.62
C SER A 10 -6.52 -3.24 -9.37
N SER A 11 -6.32 -2.22 -10.21
CA SER A 11 -7.00 -0.93 -10.02
C SER A 11 -8.52 -1.02 -10.17
N GLU A 12 -9.02 -1.85 -11.08
CA GLU A 12 -10.46 -2.08 -11.26
C GLU A 12 -11.05 -2.82 -10.06
N LEU A 13 -10.35 -3.84 -9.57
CA LEU A 13 -10.74 -4.55 -8.34
C LEU A 13 -10.84 -3.60 -7.15
N PHE A 14 -9.83 -2.74 -6.94
CA PHE A 14 -9.86 -1.80 -5.82
C PHE A 14 -10.92 -0.70 -6.00
N ALA A 15 -11.23 -0.30 -7.22
CA ALA A 15 -12.36 0.61 -7.48
C ALA A 15 -13.70 -0.04 -7.12
N ALA A 16 -13.90 -1.32 -7.42
CA ALA A 16 -15.09 -2.05 -7.01
C ALA A 16 -15.16 -2.19 -5.47
N ILE A 17 -14.04 -2.48 -4.82
CA ILE A 17 -13.93 -2.54 -3.35
C ILE A 17 -14.27 -1.19 -2.71
N ALA A 18 -13.83 -0.07 -3.32
CA ALA A 18 -14.15 1.28 -2.83
C ALA A 18 -15.66 1.61 -2.90
N GLY A 19 -16.43 0.88 -3.71
CA GLY A 19 -17.88 0.98 -3.78
C GLY A 19 -18.63 0.17 -2.71
N LEU A 20 -17.94 -0.61 -1.88
CA LEU A 20 -18.56 -1.39 -0.81
C LEU A 20 -19.03 -0.48 0.35
N SER A 21 -19.95 -1.01 1.17
CA SER A 21 -20.46 -0.29 2.35
C SER A 21 -19.31 0.15 3.27
N GLN A 22 -19.43 1.36 3.82
CA GLN A 22 -18.46 1.90 4.79
C GLN A 22 -18.46 1.13 6.12
N ASP A 23 -19.48 0.30 6.38
CA ASP A 23 -19.53 -0.57 7.56
C ASP A 23 -18.63 -1.82 7.42
N LEU A 24 -18.05 -2.05 6.24
CA LEU A 24 -17.16 -3.17 5.98
C LEU A 24 -15.69 -2.76 6.14
N THR A 25 -14.96 -3.48 6.99
CA THR A 25 -13.50 -3.35 7.05
C THR A 25 -12.83 -4.21 5.98
N VAL A 26 -11.99 -3.60 5.16
CA VAL A 26 -11.22 -4.30 4.12
C VAL A 26 -9.74 -4.27 4.49
N LEU A 27 -9.13 -5.47 4.54
CA LEU A 27 -7.69 -5.63 4.65
C LEU A 27 -7.15 -6.19 3.33
N PHE A 28 -6.19 -5.48 2.75
CA PHE A 28 -5.44 -5.93 1.59
C PHE A 28 -3.95 -5.76 1.82
N ILE A 29 -3.15 -6.48 1.05
CA ILE A 29 -1.69 -6.40 1.11
C ILE A 29 -1.25 -6.13 -0.32
N GLU A 30 -0.60 -5.01 -0.58
CA GLU A 30 -0.14 -4.66 -1.92
C GLU A 30 1.29 -4.17 -1.92
N HIS A 31 1.91 -4.26 -3.10
CA HIS A 31 3.25 -3.76 -3.36
C HIS A 31 3.23 -2.53 -4.29
N ASP A 32 2.11 -2.25 -4.94
CA ASP A 32 1.91 -1.03 -5.72
C ASP A 32 1.50 0.13 -4.79
N MET A 33 2.43 1.06 -4.56
CA MET A 33 2.20 2.18 -3.66
C MET A 33 1.14 3.17 -4.18
N ASN A 34 0.90 3.25 -5.48
CA ASN A 34 -0.17 4.11 -6.01
C ASN A 34 -1.55 3.59 -5.61
N VAL A 35 -1.73 2.27 -5.65
CA VAL A 35 -2.95 1.61 -5.18
C VAL A 35 -3.09 1.79 -3.66
N VAL A 36 -2.03 1.52 -2.90
CA VAL A 36 -2.03 1.68 -1.44
C VAL A 36 -2.42 3.10 -1.04
N PHE A 37 -1.80 4.13 -1.62
CA PHE A 37 -2.10 5.53 -1.28
C PHE A 37 -3.49 5.98 -1.71
N ARG A 38 -4.04 5.39 -2.78
CA ARG A 38 -5.37 5.75 -3.28
C ARG A 38 -6.50 5.16 -2.45
N PHE A 39 -6.32 3.96 -1.89
CA PHE A 39 -7.43 3.20 -1.29
C PHE A 39 -7.28 2.89 0.19
N ALA A 40 -6.06 2.87 0.75
CA ALA A 40 -5.88 2.58 2.17
C ALA A 40 -6.22 3.81 3.01
N SER A 41 -6.92 3.59 4.12
CA SER A 41 -7.04 4.58 5.21
C SER A 41 -5.92 4.42 6.24
N ARG A 42 -5.41 3.20 6.44
CA ARG A 42 -4.29 2.91 7.36
C ARG A 42 -3.30 1.99 6.68
N ILE A 43 -2.01 2.25 6.86
CA ILE A 43 -0.95 1.48 6.21
C ILE A 43 -0.04 0.88 7.28
N ILE A 44 0.18 -0.43 7.16
CA ILE A 44 1.14 -1.17 7.97
C ILE A 44 2.26 -1.62 7.05
N VAL A 45 3.49 -1.21 7.35
CA VAL A 45 4.68 -1.65 6.63
C VAL A 45 5.38 -2.71 7.46
N MET A 46 5.70 -3.84 6.83
CA MET A 46 6.40 -4.96 7.46
C MET A 46 7.73 -5.25 6.78
N VAL A 47 8.79 -5.37 7.55
CA VAL A 47 10.15 -5.72 7.07
C VAL A 47 10.71 -6.83 7.94
N GLY A 48 11.23 -7.89 7.31
CA GLY A 48 11.84 -9.01 8.04
C GLY A 48 10.89 -9.70 9.03
N GLY A 49 9.59 -9.74 8.74
CA GLY A 49 8.57 -10.34 9.60
C GLY A 49 8.17 -9.49 10.82
N ARG A 50 8.57 -8.21 10.88
CA ARG A 50 8.18 -7.27 11.94
C ARG A 50 7.51 -6.03 11.37
N ILE A 51 6.62 -5.43 12.15
CA ILE A 51 6.03 -4.13 11.81
C ILE A 51 7.12 -3.06 11.94
N LEU A 52 7.35 -2.32 10.87
CA LEU A 52 8.25 -1.18 10.82
C LEU A 52 7.53 0.09 11.25
N VAL A 53 6.35 0.33 10.67
CA VAL A 53 5.54 1.52 10.91
C VAL A 53 4.08 1.22 10.62
N GLU A 54 3.21 1.92 11.34
CA GLU A 54 1.76 1.89 11.19
C GLU A 54 1.23 3.30 11.30
N VAL A 55 0.82 3.88 10.16
CA VAL A 55 0.46 5.30 10.04
C VAL A 55 -0.58 5.51 8.94
N GLU A 56 -1.11 6.74 8.88
CA GLU A 56 -1.98 7.19 7.80
C GLU A 56 -1.18 7.38 6.48
N PRO A 57 -1.83 7.29 5.30
CA PRO A 57 -1.18 7.48 4.00
C PRO A 57 -0.45 8.82 3.82
N SER A 58 -0.88 9.88 4.51
CA SER A 58 -0.22 11.18 4.45
C SER A 58 1.14 11.19 5.15
N GLU A 59 1.33 10.35 6.16
CA GLU A 59 2.53 10.32 7.00
C GLU A 59 3.59 9.36 6.43
N ILE A 60 3.15 8.29 5.77
CA ILE A 60 4.03 7.24 5.24
C ILE A 60 4.97 7.76 4.14
N ALA A 61 4.52 8.69 3.29
CA ALA A 61 5.29 9.21 2.17
C ALA A 61 6.46 10.10 2.63
N ALA A 62 6.34 10.67 3.83
CA ALA A 62 7.36 11.44 4.51
C ALA A 62 8.31 10.56 5.34
N ASP A 63 7.97 9.30 5.62
CA ASP A 63 8.80 8.42 6.44
C ASP A 63 10.07 7.99 5.66
N PRO A 64 11.27 8.42 6.07
CA PRO A 64 12.51 8.11 5.36
C PRO A 64 12.80 6.61 5.30
N ARG A 65 12.35 5.83 6.29
CA ARG A 65 12.55 4.37 6.35
C ARG A 65 11.70 3.66 5.30
N VAL A 66 10.48 4.15 5.06
CA VAL A 66 9.60 3.61 4.01
C VAL A 66 10.12 3.99 2.64
N ARG A 67 10.59 5.23 2.48
CA ARG A 67 11.19 5.70 1.23
C ARG A 67 12.38 4.85 0.81
N GLU A 68 13.27 4.53 1.75
CA GLU A 68 14.46 3.70 1.52
C GLU A 68 14.09 2.28 1.07
N VAL A 69 13.09 1.65 1.72
CA VAL A 69 12.73 0.25 1.46
C VAL A 69 11.82 0.08 0.24
N TYR A 70 10.90 1.02 -0.02
CA TYR A 70 9.81 0.83 -1.01
C TYR A 70 9.75 1.87 -2.14
N LEU A 71 10.21 3.11 -1.93
CA LEU A 71 10.15 4.16 -2.97
C LEU A 71 11.50 4.36 -3.69
N GLY A 72 12.51 3.58 -3.30
CA GLY A 72 13.87 3.70 -3.81
C GLY A 72 14.58 4.89 -3.18
N GLY A 73 15.63 4.61 -2.41
CA GLY A 73 16.71 5.58 -2.27
C GLY A 73 17.26 5.89 -3.66
N ALA A 74 17.40 7.17 -4.00
CA ALA A 74 18.16 7.60 -5.16
C ALA A 74 19.61 7.12 -5.01
N ARG A 75 19.87 5.87 -5.41
CA ARG A 75 21.17 5.21 -5.62
C ARG A 75 20.96 3.72 -5.83
N HIS A 76 20.78 3.33 -7.09
CA HIS A 76 21.42 2.15 -7.65
C HIS A 76 21.63 2.37 -9.15
N GLY A 77 22.89 2.58 -9.55
CA GLY A 77 23.38 2.54 -10.93
C GLY A 77 23.38 3.85 -11.68
#